data_AF-A0A357G9A1-F1
#
_entry.id   AF-A0A357G9A1-F1
#
_cell.length_a   1.000
_cell.length_b   1.000
_cell.length_c   1.000
_cell.angle_alpha   90.00
_cell.angle_beta   90.00
_cell.angle_gamma   90.00
#
_symmetry.space_group_name_H-M   'P 1'
#
loop_
_entity.id
_entity.type
_entity.pdbx_description
1 polymer ?
#
loop_
_entity_poly.entity_id
_entity_poly.type
_entity_poly.pdbx_seq_one_letter_code
_entity_poly.pdbx_strand_id
1 'polypeptide(L)'
;MKTKIVILSLLLFFIFGGNIFAAEQAVVAPASGTIFANPLAYDSIEEFLLHFLSVIQQIIAILSLIFVVIGAVMYVISAGNSGMVEKAKSTITYSLIGLALGIAAPSFLKEISTILGWTGATSEQVERALTLTQIAMRVLNFLMSAVGILAVLMLVLGGAMYLSSAGDEDRIDMGKKIVKNSLLGIVISFSALILVRQIAIFFAN
;
A
#
# COMPACT_ATOMS: atom_id res chain seq x y z
N MET A 1 60.29 51.81 -8.53
CA MET A 1 59.83 51.75 -7.13
C MET A 1 58.30 51.76 -6.97
N LYS A 2 57.54 52.53 -7.77
CA LYS A 2 56.08 52.70 -7.60
C LYS A 2 55.26 51.38 -7.67
N THR A 3 55.59 50.45 -8.56
CA THR A 3 54.82 49.20 -8.76
C THR A 3 54.96 48.21 -7.59
N LYS A 4 56.11 48.18 -6.89
CA LYS A 4 56.33 47.28 -5.74
C LYS A 4 55.55 47.72 -4.49
N ILE A 5 55.35 49.04 -4.32
CA ILE A 5 54.56 49.61 -3.21
C ILE A 5 53.07 49.33 -3.37
N VAL A 6 52.56 49.38 -4.62
CA VAL A 6 51.15 49.06 -4.93
C VAL A 6 50.83 47.60 -4.64
N ILE A 7 51.72 46.67 -5.00
CA ILE A 7 51.55 45.23 -4.74
C ILE A 7 51.58 44.93 -3.23
N LEU A 8 52.48 45.59 -2.49
CA LEU A 8 52.56 45.41 -1.03
C LEU A 8 51.32 45.96 -0.32
N SER A 9 50.75 47.08 -0.77
CA SER A 9 49.50 47.63 -0.26
C SER A 9 48.29 46.74 -0.57
N LEU A 10 48.24 46.11 -1.75
CA LEU A 10 47.17 45.20 -2.13
C LEU A 10 47.22 43.90 -1.31
N LEU A 11 48.44 43.42 -1.01
CA LEU A 11 48.66 42.22 -0.20
C LEU A 11 48.33 42.49 1.28
N LEU A 12 48.63 43.69 1.78
CA LEU A 12 48.24 44.13 3.12
C LEU A 12 46.72 44.34 3.24
N PHE A 13 46.06 44.82 2.18
CA PHE A 13 44.60 44.87 2.09
C PHE A 13 43.97 43.47 2.06
N PHE A 14 44.62 42.46 1.47
CA PHE A 14 44.12 41.08 1.50
C PHE A 14 44.29 40.41 2.88
N ILE A 15 45.40 40.70 3.58
CA ILE A 15 45.66 40.16 4.93
C ILE A 15 44.76 40.82 5.99
N PHE A 16 44.58 42.15 5.92
CA PHE A 16 43.80 42.91 6.90
C PHE A 16 42.32 43.07 6.51
N GLY A 17 41.99 43.17 5.22
CA GLY A 17 40.62 43.38 4.74
C GLY A 17 39.75 42.12 4.72
N GLY A 18 40.35 40.93 4.61
CA GLY A 18 39.61 39.67 4.58
C GLY A 18 39.00 39.25 5.93
N ASN A 19 39.58 39.72 7.05
CA ASN A 19 39.20 39.27 8.40
C ASN A 19 38.42 40.31 9.23
N ILE A 20 38.19 41.51 8.70
CA ILE A 20 37.47 42.59 9.41
C ILE A 20 35.99 42.69 9.02
N PHE A 21 35.57 42.05 7.92
CA PHE A 21 34.16 42.02 7.48
C PHE A 21 33.35 40.80 7.96
N ALA A 22 33.95 39.89 8.74
CA ALA A 22 33.27 38.67 9.22
C ALA A 22 32.68 38.78 10.64
N ALA A 23 32.74 39.95 11.27
CA ALA A 23 32.29 40.14 12.65
C ALA A 23 31.31 41.30 12.81
N GLU A 24 30.30 41.40 11.95
CA GLU A 24 29.08 42.16 12.27
C GLU A 24 27.87 41.62 11.51
N GLN A 25 27.51 40.36 11.79
CA GLN A 25 26.09 40.08 11.93
C GLN A 25 25.78 40.33 13.40
N ALA A 26 25.33 41.54 13.68
CA ALA A 26 24.47 41.78 14.82
C ALA A 26 23.39 40.69 14.76
N VAL A 27 23.52 39.68 15.61
CA VAL A 27 22.38 38.90 16.06
C VAL A 27 21.50 39.94 16.72
N VAL A 28 20.59 40.51 15.94
CA VAL A 28 19.35 41.05 16.45
C VAL A 28 18.82 39.88 17.27
N ALA A 29 18.97 39.96 18.60
CA ALA A 29 18.29 39.05 19.48
C ALA A 29 16.85 39.05 18.98
N PRO A 30 16.29 37.91 18.51
CA PRO A 30 14.91 37.91 18.11
C PRO A 30 14.19 38.45 19.33
N ALA A 31 13.42 39.52 19.13
CA ALA A 31 12.51 39.99 20.15
C ALA A 31 11.84 38.73 20.69
N SER A 32 12.01 38.45 21.99
CA SER A 32 11.41 37.30 22.64
C SER A 32 9.91 37.54 22.73
N GLY A 33 9.25 37.62 21.57
CA GLY A 33 7.85 37.33 21.42
C GLY A 33 7.71 35.91 21.93
N THR A 34 6.81 35.73 22.89
CA THR A 34 6.42 34.42 23.36
C THR A 34 6.01 33.60 22.14
N ILE A 35 6.89 32.70 21.70
CA ILE A 35 6.56 31.71 20.67
C ILE A 35 5.47 30.87 21.31
N PHE A 36 4.23 31.11 20.91
CA PHE A 36 3.14 30.22 21.27
C PHE A 36 3.39 28.92 20.52
N ALA A 37 4.04 27.97 21.21
CA ALA A 37 4.13 26.61 20.73
C ALA A 37 2.70 26.09 20.58
N ASN A 38 2.35 25.70 19.37
CA ASN A 38 1.05 25.15 19.08
C ASN A 38 0.79 23.93 19.98
N PRO A 39 -0.21 23.95 20.88
CA PRO A 39 -0.47 22.84 21.79
C PRO A 39 -0.93 21.56 21.06
N LEU A 40 -1.30 21.67 19.79
CA LEU A 40 -1.71 20.57 18.94
C LEU A 40 -0.54 19.93 18.19
N ALA A 41 0.65 20.54 18.18
CA ALA A 41 1.84 20.06 17.48
C ALA A 41 1.70 19.86 15.95
N TYR A 42 0.63 20.35 15.32
CA TYR A 42 0.40 20.25 13.87
C TYR A 42 0.16 21.61 13.25
N ASP A 43 0.96 21.97 12.25
CA ASP A 43 0.95 23.31 11.65
C ASP A 43 -0.13 23.48 10.57
N SER A 44 -0.83 22.39 10.22
CA SER A 44 -1.93 22.40 9.26
C SER A 44 -3.08 21.47 9.67
N ILE A 45 -4.29 21.81 9.21
CA ILE A 45 -5.50 20.98 9.39
C ILE A 45 -5.30 19.62 8.74
N GLU A 46 -4.60 19.56 7.61
CA GLU A 46 -4.33 18.31 6.90
C GLU A 46 -3.47 17.37 7.74
N GLU A 47 -2.37 17.86 8.30
CA GLU A 47 -1.47 17.06 9.14
C GLU A 47 -2.18 16.51 10.38
N PHE A 48 -3.03 17.34 11.01
CA PHE A 48 -3.91 16.90 12.09
C PHE A 48 -4.89 15.79 11.64
N LEU A 49 -5.53 15.93 10.48
CA LEU A 49 -6.49 14.94 9.96
C LEU A 49 -5.81 13.61 9.60
N LEU A 50 -4.59 13.64 9.08
CA LEU A 50 -3.80 12.45 8.75
C LEU A 50 -3.30 11.74 10.00
N HIS A 51 -2.88 12.51 11.01
CA HIS A 51 -2.55 11.94 12.31
C HIS A 51 -3.77 11.27 12.94
N PHE A 52 -4.93 11.92 12.90
CA PHE A 52 -6.18 11.35 13.37
C PHE A 52 -6.57 10.07 12.62
N LEU A 53 -6.42 10.06 11.29
CA LEU A 53 -6.62 8.87 10.47
C LEU A 53 -5.67 7.73 10.86
N SER A 54 -4.39 8.03 11.11
CA SER A 54 -3.38 7.06 11.55
C SER A 54 -3.76 6.44 12.91
N VAL A 55 -4.24 7.25 13.86
CA VAL A 55 -4.72 6.76 15.16
C VAL A 55 -5.92 5.82 14.98
N ILE A 56 -6.88 6.18 14.12
CA ILE A 56 -8.03 5.31 13.81
C ILE A 56 -7.56 4.00 13.19
N GLN A 57 -6.58 4.02 12.28
CA GLN A 57 -6.04 2.81 11.67
C GLN A 57 -5.36 1.89 12.68
N GLN A 58 -4.60 2.45 13.62
CA GLN A 58 -3.98 1.67 14.70
C GLN A 58 -5.04 1.00 15.59
N ILE A 59 -6.12 1.72 15.92
CA ILE A 59 -7.24 1.18 16.69
C ILE A 59 -7.93 0.05 15.91
N ILE A 60 -8.22 0.25 14.62
CA ILE A 60 -8.83 -0.78 13.76
C ILE A 60 -7.94 -2.02 13.67
N ALA A 61 -6.62 -1.84 13.55
CA ALA A 61 -5.67 -2.94 13.47
C ALA A 61 -5.67 -3.79 14.75
N ILE A 62 -5.62 -3.14 15.92
CA ILE A 62 -5.65 -3.83 17.21
C ILE A 62 -7.00 -4.53 17.42
N LEU A 63 -8.12 -3.87 17.10
CA LEU A 63 -9.45 -4.48 17.21
C LEU A 63 -9.59 -5.68 16.27
N SER A 64 -9.18 -5.55 15.02
CA SER A 64 -9.23 -6.64 14.04
C SER A 64 -8.45 -7.86 14.55
N LEU A 65 -7.25 -7.65 15.09
CA LEU A 65 -6.45 -8.72 15.67
C LEU A 65 -7.19 -9.44 16.81
N ILE A 66 -7.85 -8.70 17.72
CA ILE A 66 -8.64 -9.27 18.80
C ILE A 66 -9.81 -10.11 18.25
N PHE A 67 -10.55 -9.61 17.26
CA PHE A 67 -11.67 -10.34 16.66
C PHE A 67 -11.22 -11.58 15.88
N VAL A 68 -10.07 -11.54 15.22
CA VAL A 68 -9.48 -12.72 14.57
C VAL A 68 -9.16 -13.79 15.60
N VAL A 69 -8.56 -13.42 16.74
CA VAL A 69 -8.26 -14.36 17.84
C VAL A 69 -9.55 -14.95 18.42
N ILE A 70 -10.58 -14.13 18.68
CA ILE A 70 -11.87 -14.60 19.18
C ILE A 70 -12.51 -15.58 18.20
N GLY A 71 -12.52 -15.25 16.91
CA GLY A 71 -13.04 -16.12 15.86
C GLY A 71 -12.27 -17.44 15.76
N ALA A 72 -10.94 -17.41 15.89
CA ALA A 72 -10.10 -18.60 15.85
C ALA A 72 -10.36 -19.52 17.06
N VAL A 73 -10.43 -18.97 18.26
CA VAL A 73 -10.77 -19.74 19.47
C VAL A 73 -12.17 -20.33 19.36
N MET A 74 -13.14 -19.56 18.86
CA MET A 74 -14.51 -20.04 18.64
C MET A 74 -14.54 -21.18 17.62
N TYR A 75 -13.73 -21.12 16.54
CA TYR A 75 -13.63 -22.19 15.55
C TYR A 75 -13.13 -23.50 16.16
N VAL A 76 -12.08 -23.44 17.01
CA VAL A 76 -11.50 -24.64 17.65
C VAL A 76 -12.48 -25.27 18.65
N ILE A 77 -13.19 -24.46 19.43
CA ILE A 77 -14.13 -24.95 20.44
C ILE A 77 -15.45 -25.44 19.82
N SER A 78 -15.74 -25.08 18.57
CA SER A 78 -17.01 -25.40 17.90
C SER A 78 -17.31 -26.90 17.80
N ALA A 79 -16.32 -27.79 17.93
CA ALA A 79 -16.49 -29.25 18.06
C ALA A 79 -17.45 -29.89 17.03
N GLY A 80 -17.50 -29.36 15.80
CA GLY A 80 -18.37 -29.85 14.73
C GLY A 80 -19.80 -29.28 14.71
N ASN A 81 -20.18 -28.40 15.64
CA ASN A 81 -21.43 -27.66 15.57
C ASN A 81 -21.38 -26.64 14.41
N SER A 82 -22.14 -26.90 13.35
CA SER A 82 -22.18 -26.09 12.13
C SER A 82 -22.50 -24.61 12.39
N GLY A 83 -23.37 -24.31 13.35
CA GLY A 83 -23.75 -22.94 13.68
C GLY A 83 -22.59 -22.15 14.31
N MET A 84 -21.80 -22.78 15.19
CA MET A 84 -20.66 -22.13 15.84
C MET A 84 -19.48 -21.97 14.88
N VAL A 85 -19.27 -22.96 14.00
CA VAL A 85 -18.25 -22.89 12.94
C VAL A 85 -18.54 -21.73 11.98
N GLU A 86 -19.80 -21.56 11.57
CA GLU A 86 -20.18 -20.49 10.64
C GLU A 86 -20.05 -19.10 11.28
N LYS A 87 -20.47 -18.96 12.54
CA LYS A 87 -20.23 -17.74 13.32
C LYS A 87 -18.73 -17.43 13.42
N ALA A 88 -17.90 -18.43 13.64
CA ALA A 88 -16.45 -18.23 13.77
C ALA A 88 -15.84 -17.73 12.45
N LYS A 89 -16.21 -18.37 11.33
CA LYS A 89 -15.77 -17.95 10.00
C LYS A 89 -16.23 -16.55 9.64
N SER A 90 -17.49 -16.22 9.92
CA SER A 90 -18.03 -14.88 9.64
C SER A 90 -17.34 -13.80 10.49
N THR A 91 -17.08 -14.04 11.78
CA THR A 91 -16.33 -13.11 12.63
C THR A 91 -14.92 -12.87 12.08
N ILE A 92 -14.20 -13.91 11.68
CA ILE A 92 -12.87 -13.78 11.05
C ILE A 92 -12.99 -13.01 9.73
N THR A 93 -13.98 -13.31 8.91
CA THR A 93 -14.15 -12.66 7.60
C THR A 93 -14.45 -11.17 7.76
N TYR A 94 -15.38 -10.79 8.64
CA TYR A 94 -15.72 -9.39 8.87
C TYR A 94 -14.57 -8.59 9.49
N SER A 95 -13.80 -9.19 10.40
CA SER A 95 -12.62 -8.52 10.97
C SER A 95 -11.52 -8.29 9.95
N LEU A 96 -11.32 -9.24 9.02
CA LEU A 96 -10.38 -9.08 7.90
C LEU A 96 -10.85 -8.04 6.89
N ILE A 97 -12.16 -8.00 6.57
CA ILE A 97 -12.72 -6.97 5.69
C ILE A 97 -12.54 -5.58 6.32
N GLY A 98 -12.85 -5.42 7.61
CA GLY A 98 -12.66 -4.16 8.33
C GLY A 98 -11.20 -3.69 8.32
N LEU A 99 -10.25 -4.61 8.52
CA LEU A 99 -8.82 -4.31 8.43
C LEU A 99 -8.41 -3.89 7.01
N ALA A 100 -8.88 -4.61 6.00
CA ALA A 100 -8.59 -4.28 4.60
C ALA A 100 -9.10 -2.88 4.23
N LEU A 101 -10.32 -2.54 4.66
CA LEU A 101 -10.89 -1.19 4.46
C LEU A 101 -10.11 -0.13 5.22
N GLY A 102 -9.72 -0.40 6.46
CA GLY A 102 -8.90 0.53 7.27
C GLY A 102 -7.55 0.85 6.61
N ILE A 103 -6.85 -0.16 6.11
CA ILE A 103 -5.56 0.00 5.41
C ILE A 103 -5.75 0.67 4.03
N ALA A 104 -6.87 0.41 3.35
CA ALA A 104 -7.18 1.03 2.07
C ALA A 104 -7.64 2.49 2.16
N ALA A 105 -8.02 2.99 3.35
CA ALA A 105 -8.55 4.35 3.55
C ALA A 105 -7.69 5.48 2.92
N PRO A 106 -6.34 5.50 3.06
CA PRO A 106 -5.51 6.54 2.43
C PRO A 106 -5.52 6.46 0.89
N SER A 107 -5.72 5.26 0.35
CA SER A 107 -5.80 5.03 -1.10
C SER A 107 -7.08 5.64 -1.66
N PHE A 108 -8.20 5.52 -0.94
CA PHE A 108 -9.44 6.22 -1.29
C PHE A 108 -9.31 7.73 -1.22
N LEU A 109 -8.62 8.26 -0.19
CA LEU A 109 -8.38 9.70 -0.08
C LEU A 109 -7.57 10.24 -1.26
N LYS A 110 -6.57 9.49 -1.72
CA LYS A 110 -5.77 9.81 -2.91
C LYS A 110 -6.60 9.84 -4.20
N GLU A 111 -7.52 8.89 -4.38
CA GLU A 111 -8.42 8.89 -5.56
C GLU A 111 -9.35 10.10 -5.54
N ILE A 112 -9.91 10.42 -4.36
CA ILE A 112 -10.77 11.58 -4.19
C ILE A 112 -9.99 12.88 -4.46
N SER A 113 -8.75 13.01 -3.96
CA SER A 113 -7.94 14.20 -4.21
C SER A 113 -7.55 14.36 -5.69
N THR A 114 -7.32 13.24 -6.38
CA THR A 114 -7.02 13.21 -7.82
C THR A 114 -8.23 13.64 -8.66
N ILE A 115 -9.43 13.13 -8.36
CA ILE A 115 -10.67 13.49 -9.08
C ILE A 115 -11.06 14.96 -8.84
N LEU A 116 -10.89 15.44 -7.61
CA LEU A 116 -11.28 16.80 -7.24
C LEU A 116 -10.21 17.86 -7.57
N GLY A 117 -9.03 17.45 -8.08
CA GLY A 117 -7.95 18.38 -8.42
C GLY A 117 -7.37 19.12 -7.22
N TRP A 118 -7.46 18.53 -6.01
CA TRP A 118 -6.93 19.13 -4.80
C TRP A 118 -5.41 18.87 -4.74
N THR A 119 -4.64 19.76 -5.36
CA THR A 119 -3.18 19.62 -5.56
C THR A 119 -2.33 20.14 -4.41
N GLY A 120 -2.95 20.68 -3.35
CA GLY A 120 -2.26 21.35 -2.24
C GLY A 120 -2.35 20.64 -0.90
N ALA A 121 -2.93 19.43 -0.84
CA ALA A 121 -3.12 18.70 0.42
C ALA A 121 -2.77 17.21 0.30
N THR A 122 -1.54 16.93 -0.12
CA THR A 122 -1.00 15.57 -0.06
C THR A 122 0.36 15.59 0.61
N SER A 123 0.33 15.62 1.93
CA SER A 123 1.29 14.94 2.80
C SER A 123 1.94 13.69 2.17
N GLU A 124 3.22 13.43 2.49
CA GLU A 124 4.01 12.28 2.00
C GLU A 124 3.28 10.93 2.13
N GLN A 125 2.40 10.80 3.14
CA GLN A 125 1.64 9.58 3.43
C GLN A 125 0.58 9.28 2.35
N VAL A 126 -0.03 10.31 1.76
CA VAL A 126 -1.00 10.17 0.67
C VAL A 126 -0.28 9.98 -0.67
N GLU A 127 0.88 10.61 -0.88
CA GLU A 127 1.66 10.39 -2.11
C GLU A 127 2.16 8.95 -2.23
N ARG A 128 2.61 8.35 -1.12
CA ARG A 128 3.02 6.94 -1.07
C ARG A 128 1.87 5.96 -1.13
N ALA A 129 0.63 6.40 -0.90
CA ALA A 129 -0.53 5.53 -1.07
C ALA A 129 -0.63 5.10 -2.53
N LEU A 130 -0.83 3.81 -2.76
CA LEU A 130 -1.10 3.34 -4.11
C LEU A 130 -2.48 3.85 -4.53
N THR A 131 -2.62 4.20 -5.81
CA THR A 131 -3.95 4.42 -6.39
C THR A 131 -4.74 3.11 -6.33
N LEU A 132 -6.07 3.19 -6.23
CA LEU A 132 -6.97 2.04 -6.21
C LEU A 132 -6.75 1.17 -7.46
N THR A 133 -6.50 1.82 -8.60
CA THR A 133 -6.10 1.15 -9.84
C THR A 133 -4.78 0.40 -9.69
N GLN A 134 -3.78 0.98 -9.04
CA GLN A 134 -2.48 0.32 -8.85
C GLN A 134 -2.57 -0.84 -7.84
N ILE A 135 -3.38 -0.72 -6.79
CA ILE A 135 -3.67 -1.81 -5.84
C ILE A 135 -4.36 -2.95 -6.59
N ALA A 136 -5.42 -2.64 -7.34
CA ALA A 136 -6.16 -3.62 -8.12
C ALA A 136 -5.24 -4.36 -9.10
N MET A 137 -4.37 -3.66 -9.82
CA MET A 137 -3.42 -4.27 -10.75
C MET A 137 -2.37 -5.13 -10.03
N ARG A 138 -1.87 -4.72 -8.86
CA ARG A 138 -0.92 -5.53 -8.08
C ARG A 138 -1.58 -6.80 -7.53
N VAL A 139 -2.78 -6.69 -6.97
CA VAL A 139 -3.56 -7.82 -6.46
C VAL A 139 -3.94 -8.76 -7.60
N LEU A 140 -4.38 -8.23 -8.74
CA LEU A 140 -4.69 -9.00 -9.93
C LEU A 140 -3.47 -9.77 -10.43
N ASN A 141 -2.30 -9.13 -10.54
CA ASN A 141 -1.08 -9.81 -10.97
C ASN A 141 -0.66 -10.92 -9.99
N PHE A 142 -0.85 -10.68 -8.68
CA PHE A 142 -0.62 -11.70 -7.65
C PHE A 142 -1.61 -12.88 -7.76
N LEU A 143 -2.89 -12.61 -8.01
CA LEU A 143 -3.89 -13.66 -8.23
C LEU A 143 -3.60 -14.45 -9.51
N MET A 144 -3.24 -13.75 -10.59
CA MET A 144 -2.91 -14.38 -11.87
C MET A 144 -1.65 -15.23 -11.80
N SER A 145 -0.66 -14.86 -10.97
CA SER A 145 0.52 -15.70 -10.75
C SER A 145 0.15 -16.98 -10.00
N ALA A 146 -0.67 -16.90 -8.95
CA ALA A 146 -1.16 -18.07 -8.23
C ALA A 146 -2.02 -18.99 -9.11
N VAL A 147 -2.93 -18.41 -9.90
CA VAL A 147 -3.77 -19.15 -10.85
C VAL A 147 -2.93 -19.82 -11.93
N GLY A 148 -1.91 -19.14 -12.48
CA GLY A 148 -1.01 -19.72 -13.46
C GLY A 148 -0.30 -20.97 -12.95
N ILE A 149 0.20 -20.93 -11.71
CA ILE A 149 0.87 -22.07 -11.06
C ILE A 149 -0.15 -23.21 -10.83
N LEU A 150 -1.31 -22.91 -10.26
CA LEU A 150 -2.35 -23.91 -9.99
C LEU A 150 -2.88 -24.55 -11.28
N ALA A 151 -3.02 -23.76 -12.33
CA ALA A 151 -3.50 -24.24 -13.62
C ALA A 151 -2.54 -25.26 -14.22
N VAL A 152 -1.22 -25.01 -14.18
CA VAL A 152 -0.21 -25.98 -14.63
C VAL A 152 -0.28 -27.26 -13.79
N LEU A 153 -0.39 -27.16 -12.46
CA LEU A 153 -0.51 -28.33 -11.59
C LEU A 153 -1.75 -29.17 -11.91
N MET A 154 -2.90 -28.54 -12.09
CA MET A 154 -4.15 -29.24 -12.45
C MET A 154 -4.10 -29.86 -13.84
N LEU A 155 -3.43 -29.21 -14.80
CA LEU A 155 -3.22 -29.76 -16.14
C LEU A 155 -2.34 -31.00 -16.08
N VAL A 156 -1.24 -30.96 -15.31
CA VAL A 156 -0.35 -32.11 -15.09
C VAL A 156 -1.08 -33.24 -14.37
N LEU A 157 -1.84 -32.96 -13.31
CA LEU A 157 -2.60 -33.98 -12.57
C LEU A 157 -3.71 -34.61 -13.43
N GLY A 158 -4.46 -33.80 -14.17
CA GLY A 158 -5.50 -34.28 -15.09
C GLY A 158 -4.92 -35.12 -16.23
N GLY A 159 -3.77 -34.70 -16.79
CA GLY A 159 -3.06 -35.43 -17.84
C GLY A 159 -2.46 -36.73 -17.32
N ALA A 160 -1.82 -36.71 -16.15
CA ALA A 160 -1.28 -37.90 -15.50
C ALA A 160 -2.38 -38.90 -15.18
N MET A 161 -3.52 -38.45 -14.64
CA MET A 161 -4.65 -39.31 -14.33
C MET A 161 -5.26 -39.92 -15.60
N TYR A 162 -5.39 -39.15 -16.68
CA TYR A 162 -5.86 -39.67 -17.97
C TYR A 162 -4.91 -40.75 -18.53
N LEU A 163 -3.60 -40.53 -18.49
CA LEU A 163 -2.59 -41.47 -18.97
C LEU A 163 -2.46 -42.73 -18.08
N SER A 164 -2.63 -42.59 -16.77
CA SER A 164 -2.49 -43.70 -15.81
C SER A 164 -3.79 -44.48 -15.57
N SER A 165 -4.85 -44.22 -16.33
CA SER A 165 -6.17 -44.81 -16.07
C SER A 165 -6.28 -46.30 -16.40
N ALA A 166 -5.30 -46.89 -17.11
CA ALA A 166 -5.24 -48.33 -17.42
C ALA A 166 -6.53 -48.95 -18.00
N GLY A 167 -7.37 -48.14 -18.67
CA GLY A 167 -8.65 -48.56 -19.25
C GLY A 167 -9.88 -48.38 -18.37
N ASP A 168 -9.73 -47.86 -17.14
CA ASP A 168 -10.84 -47.46 -16.27
C ASP A 168 -11.53 -46.20 -16.80
N GLU A 169 -12.77 -46.35 -17.27
CA GLU A 169 -13.55 -45.30 -17.93
C GLU A 169 -13.86 -44.13 -16.99
N ASP A 170 -14.03 -44.40 -15.69
CA ASP A 170 -14.30 -43.36 -14.69
C ASP A 170 -13.08 -42.45 -14.48
N ARG A 171 -11.87 -43.04 -14.43
CA ARG A 171 -10.62 -42.27 -14.30
C ARG A 171 -10.29 -41.48 -15.56
N ILE A 172 -10.58 -42.06 -16.74
CA ILE A 172 -10.43 -41.41 -18.03
C ILE A 172 -11.30 -40.15 -18.10
N ASP A 173 -12.58 -40.27 -17.73
CA ASP A 173 -13.52 -39.17 -17.81
C ASP A 173 -13.25 -38.10 -16.76
N MET A 174 -12.82 -38.51 -15.56
CA MET A 174 -12.40 -37.56 -14.53
C MET A 174 -11.13 -36.81 -14.95
N GLY A 175 -10.16 -37.47 -15.60
CA GLY A 175 -8.97 -36.83 -16.15
C GLY A 175 -9.31 -35.80 -17.24
N LYS A 176 -10.19 -36.17 -18.19
CA LYS A 176 -10.71 -35.25 -19.21
C LYS A 176 -11.43 -34.05 -18.59
N LYS A 177 -12.24 -34.25 -17.55
CA LYS A 177 -12.95 -33.16 -16.85
C LYS A 177 -11.97 -32.20 -16.18
N ILE A 178 -10.95 -32.71 -15.50
CA ILE A 178 -9.92 -31.88 -14.87
C ILE A 178 -9.19 -31.04 -15.91
N VAL A 179 -8.79 -31.63 -17.04
CA VAL A 179 -8.10 -30.91 -18.12
C VAL A 179 -9.01 -29.88 -18.80
N LYS A 180 -10.28 -30.23 -19.08
CA LYS A 180 -11.25 -29.28 -19.65
C LYS A 180 -11.52 -28.11 -18.71
N ASN A 181 -11.70 -28.38 -17.43
CA ASN A 181 -11.99 -27.37 -16.43
C ASN A 181 -10.78 -26.48 -16.13
N SER A 182 -9.56 -27.04 -16.14
CA SER A 182 -8.34 -26.24 -15.98
C SER A 182 -8.13 -25.31 -17.18
N LEU A 183 -8.33 -25.80 -18.41
CA LEU A 183 -8.21 -24.97 -19.60
C LEU A 183 -9.26 -23.86 -19.63
N LEU A 184 -10.51 -24.18 -19.29
CA LEU A 184 -11.58 -23.19 -19.18
C LEU A 184 -11.27 -22.14 -18.10
N GLY A 185 -10.74 -22.57 -16.95
CA GLY A 185 -10.29 -21.67 -15.88
C GLY A 185 -9.22 -20.69 -16.35
N ILE A 186 -8.21 -21.17 -17.08
CA ILE A 186 -7.16 -20.33 -17.68
C ILE A 186 -7.76 -19.27 -18.61
N VAL A 187 -8.69 -19.67 -19.49
CA VAL A 187 -9.35 -18.75 -20.43
C VAL A 187 -10.14 -17.67 -19.70
N ILE A 188 -10.90 -18.05 -18.66
CA ILE A 188 -11.68 -17.12 -17.84
C ILE A 188 -10.74 -16.14 -17.11
N SER A 189 -9.64 -16.63 -16.54
CA SER A 189 -8.67 -15.80 -15.82
C SER A 189 -7.98 -14.78 -16.74
N PHE A 190 -7.58 -15.18 -17.94
CA PHE A 190 -7.04 -14.23 -18.91
C PHE A 190 -8.08 -13.21 -19.38
N SER A 191 -9.34 -13.62 -19.53
CA SER A 191 -10.44 -12.71 -19.86
C SER A 191 -10.67 -11.67 -18.76
N ALA A 192 -10.63 -12.09 -17.49
CA ALA A 192 -10.75 -11.20 -16.35
C ALA A 192 -9.61 -10.17 -16.29
N LEU A 193 -8.36 -10.58 -16.56
CA LEU A 193 -7.22 -9.65 -16.59
C LEU A 193 -7.45 -8.54 -17.62
N ILE A 194 -7.87 -8.89 -18.83
CA ILE A 194 -8.14 -7.93 -19.89
C ILE A 194 -9.22 -6.93 -19.45
N LEU A 195 -10.36 -7.41 -18.93
CA LEU A 195 -11.46 -6.55 -18.48
C LEU A 195 -11.01 -5.57 -17.39
N VAL A 196 -10.32 -6.06 -16.35
CA VAL A 196 -9.83 -5.21 -15.26
C VAL A 196 -8.83 -4.18 -15.78
N ARG A 197 -7.94 -4.57 -16.70
CA ARG A 197 -6.96 -3.66 -17.30
C ARG A 197 -7.62 -2.57 -18.14
N GLN A 198 -8.69 -2.90 -18.88
CA GLN A 198 -9.45 -1.90 -19.64
C GLN A 198 -10.13 -0.90 -18.71
N ILE A 199 -10.76 -1.36 -17.63
CA ILE A 199 -11.38 -0.49 -16.63
C ILE A 199 -10.32 0.38 -15.94
N ALA A 200 -9.17 -0.20 -15.61
CA ALA A 200 -8.03 0.50 -15.02
C ALA A 200 -7.50 1.64 -15.91
N ILE A 201 -7.35 1.39 -17.21
CA ILE A 201 -6.89 2.40 -18.17
C ILE A 201 -7.95 3.50 -18.36
N PHE A 202 -9.24 3.13 -18.35
CA PHE A 202 -10.34 4.08 -18.47
C PHE A 202 -10.39 5.09 -17.32
N PHE A 203 -10.11 4.68 -16.08
CA PHE A 203 -10.06 5.60 -14.93
C PHE A 203 -8.74 6.34 -14.77
N ALA A 204 -7.68 5.90 -15.46
CA ALA A 204 -6.35 6.54 -15.41
C ALA A 204 -6.18 7.69 -16.42
N ASN A 205 -7.16 7.89 -17.30
CA ASN A 205 -7.14 8.85 -18.41
C ASN A 205 -8.30 9.84 -18.26
#